data_AF-A5WH25-F1
#
_entry.id   AF-A5WH25-F1
#
_cell.length_a   1.000
_cell.length_b   1.000
_cell.length_c   1.000
_cell.angle_alpha   90.00
_cell.angle_beta   90.00
_cell.angle_gamma   90.00
#
_symmetry.space_group_name_H-M   'P 1'
#
loop_
_entity.id
_entity.type
_entity.pdbx_description
1 polymer ?
#
loop_
_entity_poly.entity_id
_entity_poly.type
_entity_poly.pdbx_seq_one_letter_code
_entity_poly.pdbx_strand_id
1 'polypeptide(L)'
;MTTSRPSTQLFAEPSSTLKVLALSITAACCTPMLAMTAAHAESDSSMSMSTADQQVTVDDFLKCSDLKLAAARLACYDKVTTGDPITVGREKKPLDLAQSVKATFSDLRPTAVFADENDKREFAEEAEGDIIDVGAPTASGNLKLAKAGLTVDDFSPYTTLSLAYDLDKNSENGTWTVRPHNPIYLMPLYAHYDPNRNPKSPTQPEPTAKDYGDQYDPLELKAQISLKTKVAEDVFDTNADVWFGYTQQMHWQVYNEDNSRPFRATDYMPEIFITQPVKADLPFNGRLRMIGAGAIHHSNGQSDPLSRSWNRLYLMGGAEWGKLSVIPKVWTHIKEKKSGGKRGDNPDITDYYGNGEIQTLYDFGKGETLAATGRYNFDTQKGAIQLDYTHPITRDVRAFIQVFHGYGESIIDYNDETTAVGVGLSLNDWKGL
;
A
#
# COMPACT_ATOMS: atom_id res chain seq x y z
N MET A 1 67.10 -46.80 -5.79
CA MET A 1 67.65 -45.45 -5.97
C MET A 1 66.93 -44.54 -5.00
N THR A 2 67.68 -44.07 -4.01
CA THR A 2 67.30 -43.19 -2.90
C THR A 2 67.40 -41.72 -3.29
N THR A 3 66.85 -40.85 -2.41
CA THR A 3 67.04 -39.39 -2.27
C THR A 3 66.12 -38.52 -3.13
N SER A 4 65.50 -37.41 -2.69
CA SER A 4 65.39 -36.70 -1.40
C SER A 4 64.46 -35.47 -1.62
N ARG A 5 63.51 -35.20 -0.72
CA ARG A 5 62.99 -33.83 -0.43
C ARG A 5 63.98 -33.13 0.53
N PRO A 6 63.92 -31.81 0.86
CA PRO A 6 62.84 -30.80 0.69
C PRO A 6 63.33 -29.38 0.27
N SER A 7 62.43 -28.38 0.14
CA SER A 7 62.56 -27.04 0.76
C SER A 7 61.35 -26.13 0.50
N THR A 8 60.97 -25.44 1.57
CA THR A 8 59.83 -24.54 1.80
C THR A 8 60.16 -23.11 1.36
N GLN A 9 59.19 -22.36 0.83
CA GLN A 9 59.20 -20.88 0.92
C GLN A 9 57.79 -20.33 1.18
N LEU A 10 57.77 -19.36 2.10
CA LEU A 10 56.66 -18.66 2.71
C LEU A 10 56.45 -17.27 2.05
N PHE A 11 55.27 -16.71 2.32
CA PHE A 11 54.83 -15.29 2.28
C PHE A 11 54.45 -14.67 0.92
N ALA A 12 53.17 -14.29 0.80
CA ALA A 12 52.73 -12.89 0.86
C ALA A 12 51.18 -12.77 0.80
N GLU A 13 50.58 -12.21 1.84
CA GLU A 13 49.19 -11.69 1.84
C GLU A 13 49.16 -10.26 1.29
N PRO A 14 48.04 -9.80 0.70
CA PRO A 14 47.70 -8.39 0.68
C PRO A 14 46.54 -8.09 1.65
N SER A 15 46.82 -7.24 2.64
CA SER A 15 45.85 -6.63 3.53
C SER A 15 45.01 -5.59 2.79
N SER A 16 43.68 -5.65 2.90
CA SER A 16 42.79 -4.52 2.62
C SER A 16 42.11 -4.07 3.91
N THR A 17 42.46 -2.86 4.32
CA THR A 17 41.96 -2.18 5.52
C THR A 17 40.51 -1.72 5.34
N LEU A 18 39.59 -2.29 6.13
CA LEU A 18 38.24 -1.77 6.32
C LEU A 18 38.21 -0.90 7.60
N LYS A 19 37.99 0.41 7.46
CA LYS A 19 37.79 1.32 8.60
C LYS A 19 36.33 1.26 9.03
N VAL A 20 36.06 0.67 10.20
CA VAL A 20 34.77 0.74 10.89
C VAL A 20 34.82 1.94 11.84
N LEU A 21 33.94 2.93 11.64
CA LEU A 21 33.76 4.05 12.55
C LEU A 21 32.64 3.68 13.55
N ALA A 22 33.01 3.34 14.78
CA ALA A 22 32.08 3.19 15.89
C ALA A 22 32.04 4.50 16.68
N LEU A 23 30.86 5.13 16.76
CA LEU A 23 30.62 6.29 17.63
C LEU A 23 30.00 5.79 18.94
N SER A 24 30.77 5.87 20.03
CA SER A 24 30.32 5.61 21.40
C SER A 24 30.15 6.95 22.09
N ILE A 25 28.92 7.31 22.51
CA ILE A 25 28.68 8.47 23.37
C ILE A 25 28.57 7.96 24.81
N THR A 26 29.58 8.25 25.61
CA THR A 26 29.65 8.00 27.04
C THR A 26 28.83 9.04 27.79
N ALA A 27 27.98 8.55 28.70
CA ALA A 27 27.29 9.34 29.71
C ALA A 27 28.30 9.86 30.76
N ALA A 28 28.22 11.15 31.08
CA ALA A 28 28.92 11.75 32.22
C ALA A 28 27.90 12.43 33.12
N CYS A 29 27.74 11.85 34.31
CA CYS A 29 26.96 12.34 35.44
C CYS A 29 27.76 13.43 36.16
N CYS A 30 27.15 14.57 36.48
CA CYS A 30 27.66 15.51 37.49
C CYS A 30 26.51 16.39 38.01
N THR A 31 26.06 16.11 39.23
CA THR A 31 25.57 17.12 40.18
C THR A 31 26.72 17.44 41.15
N PRO A 32 26.80 18.66 41.70
CA PRO A 32 26.19 18.86 43.02
C PRO A 32 25.67 20.28 43.37
N MET A 33 24.80 20.27 44.39
CA MET A 33 24.66 21.20 45.52
C MET A 33 24.11 22.63 45.35
N LEU A 34 22.94 22.79 45.97
CA LEU A 34 22.44 23.92 46.76
C LEU A 34 23.44 25.02 47.13
N ALA A 35 23.04 26.26 46.87
CA ALA A 35 23.25 27.37 47.80
C ALA A 35 21.98 28.24 47.84
N MET A 36 21.37 28.31 49.02
CA MET A 36 20.36 29.31 49.36
C MET A 36 21.04 30.65 49.63
N THR A 37 20.53 31.72 49.04
CA THR A 37 20.65 33.08 49.58
C THR A 37 19.29 33.75 49.48
N ALA A 38 18.73 34.05 50.65
CA ALA A 38 17.59 34.94 50.79
C ALA A 38 18.07 36.39 50.72
N ALA A 39 17.41 37.21 49.91
CA ALA A 39 17.42 38.67 50.06
C ALA A 39 16.00 39.19 49.75
N HIS A 40 15.49 40.00 50.66
CA HIS A 40 14.15 40.60 50.66
C HIS A 40 14.04 41.79 49.70
N ALA A 41 12.88 41.84 49.04
CA ALA A 41 12.02 42.98 48.70
C ALA A 41 12.61 44.30 48.18
N GLU A 42 12.18 44.67 46.97
CA GLU A 42 11.61 45.99 46.71
C GLU A 42 10.46 45.87 45.69
N SER A 43 9.34 46.50 46.03
CA SER A 43 8.12 46.65 45.24
C SER A 43 8.31 47.72 44.16
N ASP A 44 7.84 47.49 42.93
CA ASP A 44 6.59 48.09 42.41
C ASP A 44 6.46 47.83 40.89
N SER A 45 5.25 48.05 40.38
CA SER A 45 4.85 48.17 38.96
C SER A 45 4.34 46.90 38.25
N SER A 46 3.03 46.73 38.40
CA SER A 46 2.06 46.25 37.41
C SER A 46 2.62 45.67 36.09
N MET A 47 2.66 44.34 35.98
CA MET A 47 2.46 43.67 34.70
C MET A 47 1.11 42.95 34.72
N SER A 48 0.21 43.46 33.89
CA SER A 48 -1.01 42.81 33.45
C SER A 48 -0.69 41.38 32.99
N MET A 49 -1.07 40.38 33.78
CA MET A 49 -1.31 39.04 33.26
C MET A 49 -2.61 39.10 32.47
N SER A 50 -2.49 39.15 31.15
CA SER A 50 -3.56 38.71 30.25
C SER A 50 -3.71 37.20 30.46
N THR A 51 -4.57 36.79 31.40
CA THR A 51 -5.17 35.46 31.36
C THR A 51 -6.06 35.43 30.13
N ALA A 52 -5.51 34.99 29.00
CA ALA A 52 -6.33 34.45 27.94
C ALA A 52 -6.96 33.18 28.53
N ASP A 53 -8.17 33.35 29.07
CA ASP A 53 -9.01 32.26 29.54
C ASP A 53 -9.42 31.47 28.29
N GLN A 54 -8.55 30.56 27.87
CA GLN A 54 -8.79 29.73 26.70
C GLN A 54 -9.80 28.68 27.13
N GLN A 55 -11.07 29.00 26.86
CA GLN A 55 -12.22 28.26 27.34
C GLN A 55 -12.18 26.84 26.76
N VAL A 56 -11.77 25.88 27.59
CA VAL A 56 -11.72 24.48 27.22
C VAL A 56 -13.14 23.99 26.96
N THR A 57 -13.42 23.60 25.72
CA THR A 57 -14.78 23.24 25.30
C THR A 57 -15.09 21.78 25.60
N VAL A 58 -16.38 21.43 25.75
CA VAL A 58 -16.82 20.03 25.84
C VAL A 58 -16.42 19.27 24.57
N ASP A 59 -16.42 19.94 23.41
CA ASP A 59 -16.02 19.38 22.12
C ASP A 59 -14.54 18.93 22.11
N ASP A 60 -13.67 19.65 22.82
CA ASP A 60 -12.26 19.31 22.94
C ASP A 60 -12.04 18.02 23.76
N PHE A 61 -12.82 17.81 24.82
CA PHE A 61 -12.83 16.54 25.54
C PHE A 61 -13.47 15.40 24.73
N LEU A 62 -14.50 15.69 23.92
CA LEU A 62 -15.13 14.71 23.04
C LEU A 62 -14.16 14.22 21.95
N LYS A 63 -13.40 15.12 21.31
CA LYS A 63 -12.36 14.77 20.34
C LYS A 63 -11.33 13.79 20.91
N CYS A 64 -10.95 13.97 22.18
CA CYS A 64 -10.04 13.03 22.84
C CYS A 64 -10.69 11.67 23.09
N SER A 65 -11.99 11.62 23.38
CA SER A 65 -12.70 10.37 23.66
C SER A 65 -12.75 9.41 22.46
N ASP A 66 -12.70 9.97 21.24
CA ASP A 66 -12.71 9.23 19.98
C ASP A 66 -11.37 8.52 19.68
N LEU A 67 -10.27 8.94 20.33
CA LEU A 67 -8.95 8.32 20.15
C LEU A 67 -8.95 6.88 20.66
N LYS A 68 -8.68 5.91 19.76
CA LYS A 68 -8.70 4.47 20.10
C LYS A 68 -7.57 4.05 21.03
N LEU A 69 -6.40 4.68 20.94
CA LEU A 69 -5.25 4.36 21.77
C LEU A 69 -5.38 5.03 23.15
N ALA A 70 -5.46 4.24 24.23
CA ALA A 70 -5.63 4.75 25.59
C ALA A 70 -4.56 5.77 26.01
N ALA A 71 -3.30 5.56 25.60
CA ALA A 71 -2.20 6.48 25.87
C ALA A 71 -2.34 7.81 25.11
N ALA A 72 -2.77 7.78 23.83
CA ALA A 72 -3.03 8.98 23.05
C ALA A 72 -4.22 9.76 23.60
N ARG A 73 -5.27 9.04 24.03
CA ARG A 73 -6.44 9.62 24.70
C ARG A 73 -6.04 10.35 25.99
N LEU A 74 -5.22 9.73 26.82
CA LEU A 74 -4.72 10.35 28.05
C LEU A 74 -3.88 11.60 27.76
N ALA A 75 -2.91 11.51 26.83
CA ALA A 75 -2.10 12.65 26.43
C ALA A 75 -2.92 13.77 25.78
N CYS A 76 -3.99 13.44 25.06
CA CYS A 76 -4.94 14.38 24.51
C CYS A 76 -5.69 15.12 25.63
N TYR A 77 -6.20 14.40 26.64
CA TYR A 77 -6.82 15.02 27.81
C TYR A 77 -5.85 15.93 28.56
N ASP A 78 -4.58 15.52 28.72
CA ASP A 78 -3.56 16.37 29.33
C ASP A 78 -3.38 17.67 28.53
N LYS A 79 -3.28 17.60 27.20
CA LYS A 79 -3.19 18.78 26.32
C LYS A 79 -4.40 19.70 26.44
N VAL A 80 -5.61 19.13 26.44
CA VAL A 80 -6.87 19.84 26.66
C VAL A 80 -6.84 20.63 27.97
N THR A 81 -6.35 20.02 29.04
CA THR A 81 -6.25 20.69 30.35
C THR A 81 -5.18 21.78 30.40
N THR A 82 -4.14 21.70 29.55
CA THR A 82 -3.10 22.74 29.44
C THR A 82 -3.43 23.85 28.44
N GLY A 83 -4.54 23.75 27.71
CA GLY A 83 -4.94 24.71 26.67
C GLY A 83 -4.15 24.57 25.35
N ASP A 84 -3.39 23.48 25.20
CA ASP A 84 -2.67 23.19 23.97
C ASP A 84 -3.64 22.78 22.86
N PRO A 85 -3.43 23.22 21.61
CA PRO A 85 -4.28 22.82 20.50
C PRO A 85 -4.23 21.31 20.29
N ILE A 86 -5.41 20.69 20.27
CA ILE A 86 -5.54 19.26 19.97
C ILE A 86 -5.55 19.05 18.47
N THR A 87 -4.59 18.27 17.96
CA THR A 87 -4.60 17.77 16.58
C THR A 87 -4.90 16.27 16.60
N VAL A 88 -6.17 15.89 16.64
CA VAL A 88 -6.60 14.49 16.43
C VAL A 88 -6.79 14.26 14.94
N GLY A 89 -5.88 13.51 14.31
CA GLY A 89 -5.96 13.08 12.90
C GLY A 89 -6.41 14.18 11.93
N ARG A 90 -5.46 14.85 11.28
CA ARG A 90 -5.76 16.01 10.43
C ARG A 90 -6.77 15.65 9.33
N GLU A 91 -7.89 16.36 9.30
CA GLU A 91 -8.84 16.30 8.20
C GLU A 91 -8.17 16.76 6.91
N LYS A 92 -8.49 16.07 5.82
CA LYS A 92 -7.94 16.37 4.51
C LYS A 92 -8.95 17.08 3.65
N LYS A 93 -8.45 18.02 2.84
CA LYS A 93 -9.24 18.64 1.79
C LYS A 93 -8.79 18.06 0.46
N PRO A 94 -9.67 17.38 -0.30
CA PRO A 94 -9.29 16.89 -1.62
C PRO A 94 -9.04 18.07 -2.57
N LEU A 95 -8.17 17.86 -3.57
CA LEU A 95 -8.00 18.84 -4.65
C LEU A 95 -9.21 18.78 -5.58
N ASP A 96 -9.75 19.95 -5.95
CA ASP A 96 -10.62 20.06 -7.11
C ASP A 96 -9.75 19.93 -8.36
N LEU A 97 -9.84 18.76 -9.01
CA LEU A 97 -8.95 18.44 -10.12
C LEU A 97 -9.20 19.35 -11.34
N ALA A 98 -10.46 19.70 -11.61
CA ALA A 98 -10.81 20.54 -12.75
C ALA A 98 -10.30 21.97 -12.56
N GLN A 99 -10.51 22.53 -11.37
CA GLN A 99 -10.03 23.87 -11.02
C GLN A 99 -8.50 23.92 -10.92
N SER A 100 -7.86 22.90 -10.33
CA SER A 100 -6.39 22.81 -10.23
C SER A 100 -5.74 22.80 -11.62
N VAL A 101 -6.29 22.01 -12.56
CA VAL A 101 -5.80 21.96 -13.94
C VAL A 101 -6.00 23.30 -14.64
N LYS A 102 -7.20 23.89 -14.53
CA LYS A 102 -7.52 25.21 -15.13
C LYS A 102 -6.59 26.31 -14.60
N ALA A 103 -6.37 26.37 -13.28
CA ALA A 103 -5.48 27.34 -12.65
C ALA A 103 -4.03 27.13 -13.09
N THR A 104 -3.57 25.88 -13.15
CA THR A 104 -2.20 25.55 -13.58
C THR A 104 -1.89 26.04 -15.00
N PHE A 105 -2.82 25.82 -15.94
CA PHE A 105 -2.65 26.30 -17.31
C PHE A 105 -2.82 27.81 -17.45
N SER A 106 -3.67 28.44 -16.63
CA SER A 106 -3.87 29.89 -16.64
C SER A 106 -2.67 30.64 -16.07
N ASP A 107 -2.08 30.13 -14.99
CA ASP A 107 -0.94 30.75 -14.30
C ASP A 107 0.42 30.32 -14.88
N LEU A 108 0.44 29.35 -15.81
CA LEU A 108 1.64 28.71 -16.36
C LEU A 108 2.60 28.17 -15.29
N ARG A 109 2.06 27.76 -14.13
CA ARG A 109 2.79 27.14 -13.02
C ARG A 109 1.88 26.14 -12.32
N PRO A 110 2.41 25.07 -11.69
CA PRO A 110 1.60 24.13 -10.92
C PRO A 110 0.85 24.86 -9.79
N THR A 111 -0.47 24.88 -9.86
CA THR A 111 -1.35 25.52 -8.87
C THR A 111 -2.36 24.49 -8.37
N ALA A 112 -2.31 24.18 -7.08
CA ALA A 112 -3.26 23.30 -6.40
C ALA A 112 -4.46 24.10 -5.89
N VAL A 113 -5.67 23.68 -6.26
CA VAL A 113 -6.94 24.27 -5.79
C VAL A 113 -7.69 23.20 -5.01
N PHE A 114 -8.01 23.48 -3.75
CA PHE A 114 -8.75 22.57 -2.87
C PHE A 114 -10.25 22.75 -3.06
N ALA A 115 -11.01 21.65 -2.97
CA ALA A 115 -12.47 21.71 -3.01
C ALA A 115 -13.00 22.47 -1.78
N ASP A 116 -13.86 23.46 -2.02
CA ASP A 116 -14.47 24.25 -0.95
C ASP A 116 -15.66 23.53 -0.34
N GLU A 117 -15.89 23.74 0.96
CA GLU A 117 -17.07 23.21 1.64
C GLU A 117 -18.37 23.92 1.24
N ASN A 118 -18.34 25.03 0.50
CA ASN A 118 -19.52 25.85 0.20
C ASN A 118 -20.17 25.57 -1.16
N ASP A 119 -19.61 24.70 -2.01
CA ASP A 119 -20.33 24.16 -3.19
C ASP A 119 -21.55 23.29 -2.79
N LYS A 120 -21.76 23.10 -1.47
CA LYS A 120 -22.83 22.34 -0.81
C LYS A 120 -24.27 22.84 -1.06
N ARG A 121 -24.53 23.93 -1.81
CA ARG A 121 -25.89 24.52 -1.87
C ARG A 121 -26.53 24.73 -3.23
N GLU A 122 -25.80 24.74 -4.35
CA GLU A 122 -26.46 25.03 -5.64
C GLU A 122 -27.15 23.81 -6.28
N PHE A 123 -26.81 22.58 -5.89
CA PHE A 123 -27.42 21.36 -6.49
C PHE A 123 -28.55 20.73 -5.67
N ALA A 124 -28.82 21.21 -4.45
CA ALA A 124 -29.87 20.65 -3.60
C ALA A 124 -31.28 21.15 -3.94
N GLU A 125 -31.43 22.22 -4.74
CA GLU A 125 -32.74 22.81 -5.06
C GLU A 125 -33.36 22.34 -6.39
N GLU A 126 -32.66 21.57 -7.24
CA GLU A 126 -33.21 21.14 -8.56
C GLU A 126 -33.33 19.62 -8.79
N ALA A 127 -33.18 18.78 -7.77
CA ALA A 127 -33.34 17.32 -7.93
C ALA A 127 -34.57 16.76 -7.20
N GLU A 128 -35.76 17.27 -7.47
CA GLU A 128 -36.99 16.49 -7.28
C GLU A 128 -37.04 15.37 -8.34
N GLY A 129 -36.39 14.23 -8.06
CA GLY A 129 -36.61 13.03 -8.87
C GLY A 129 -35.48 12.00 -8.91
N ASP A 130 -34.24 12.36 -8.59
CA ASP A 130 -33.12 11.41 -8.68
C ASP A 130 -32.86 10.67 -7.37
N ILE A 131 -32.64 9.37 -7.51
CA ILE A 131 -32.33 8.46 -6.40
C ILE A 131 -30.93 8.84 -5.90
N ILE A 132 -30.85 9.61 -4.82
CA ILE A 132 -29.57 9.98 -4.20
C ILE A 132 -28.94 8.70 -3.63
N ASP A 133 -27.95 8.15 -4.32
CA ASP A 133 -27.16 7.04 -3.83
C ASP A 133 -26.15 7.54 -2.78
N VAL A 134 -26.60 7.60 -1.55
CA VAL A 134 -25.77 7.92 -0.37
C VAL A 134 -24.90 6.73 0.08
N GLY A 135 -24.79 5.67 -0.73
CA GLY A 135 -23.91 4.51 -0.48
C GLY A 135 -24.55 3.38 0.34
N ALA A 136 -25.87 3.39 0.55
CA ALA A 136 -26.56 2.33 1.28
C ALA A 136 -26.66 1.03 0.46
N PRO A 137 -26.75 -0.15 1.13
CA PRO A 137 -26.88 -1.42 0.43
C PRO A 137 -28.15 -1.60 -0.42
N THR A 138 -29.18 -0.77 -0.21
CA THR A 138 -30.48 -0.86 -0.89
C THR A 138 -31.04 0.53 -1.14
N ALA A 139 -31.87 0.68 -2.19
CA ALA A 139 -32.57 1.95 -2.47
C ALA A 139 -33.41 2.45 -1.28
N SER A 140 -34.01 1.53 -0.50
CA SER A 140 -34.70 1.87 0.74
C SER A 140 -33.75 2.39 1.83
N GLY A 141 -32.54 1.84 1.92
CA GLY A 141 -31.48 2.34 2.80
C GLY A 141 -31.06 3.75 2.40
N ASN A 142 -30.85 3.99 1.10
CA ASN A 142 -30.48 5.31 0.58
C ASN A 142 -31.55 6.36 0.92
N LEU A 143 -32.83 6.03 0.72
CA LEU A 143 -33.93 6.91 1.08
C LEU A 143 -34.01 7.18 2.59
N LYS A 144 -33.70 6.19 3.44
CA LYS A 144 -33.68 6.37 4.90
C LYS A 144 -32.55 7.29 5.35
N LEU A 145 -31.36 7.12 4.77
CA LEU A 145 -30.18 7.92 5.08
C LEU A 145 -30.36 9.37 4.58
N ALA A 146 -30.89 9.55 3.36
CA ALA A 146 -31.25 10.87 2.85
C ALA A 146 -32.28 11.58 3.75
N LYS A 147 -33.30 10.84 4.24
CA LYS A 147 -34.28 11.37 5.21
C LYS A 147 -33.68 11.70 6.58
N ALA A 148 -32.55 11.08 6.94
CA ALA A 148 -31.79 11.41 8.14
C ALA A 148 -30.85 12.61 7.94
N GLY A 149 -30.87 13.24 6.77
CA GLY A 149 -30.00 14.38 6.43
C GLY A 149 -28.57 13.97 6.09
N LEU A 150 -28.28 12.68 5.93
CA LEU A 150 -26.95 12.19 5.55
C LEU A 150 -26.75 12.32 4.05
N THR A 151 -25.59 12.84 3.68
CA THR A 151 -25.15 13.07 2.31
C THR A 151 -24.06 12.06 1.93
N VAL A 152 -23.76 11.99 0.63
CA VAL A 152 -22.64 11.17 0.12
C VAL A 152 -21.31 11.59 0.74
N ASP A 153 -21.13 12.88 1.03
CA ASP A 153 -19.92 13.43 1.64
C ASP A 153 -19.74 12.98 3.10
N ASP A 154 -20.83 12.75 3.84
CA ASP A 154 -20.77 12.22 5.21
C ASP A 154 -20.26 10.76 5.26
N PHE A 155 -20.45 10.01 4.16
CA PHE A 155 -19.93 8.65 4.01
C PHE A 155 -18.54 8.60 3.38
N SER A 156 -18.07 9.68 2.75
CA SER A 156 -16.77 9.73 2.07
C SER A 156 -15.61 9.24 2.94
N PRO A 157 -15.50 9.59 4.24
CA PRO A 157 -14.44 9.09 5.11
C PRO A 157 -14.45 7.57 5.34
N TYR A 158 -15.59 6.92 5.14
CA TYR A 158 -15.80 5.50 5.42
C TYR A 158 -15.83 4.63 4.17
N THR A 159 -15.54 5.17 3.00
CA THR A 159 -15.46 4.36 1.79
C THR A 159 -14.20 3.52 1.75
N THR A 160 -14.22 2.48 0.91
CA THR A 160 -13.11 1.54 0.75
C THR A 160 -11.79 2.25 0.45
N LEU A 161 -11.77 3.18 -0.51
CA LEU A 161 -10.54 3.89 -0.86
C LEU A 161 -10.07 4.84 0.25
N SER A 162 -11.01 5.52 0.93
CA SER A 162 -10.67 6.37 2.08
C SER A 162 -10.00 5.56 3.18
N LEU A 163 -10.59 4.42 3.55
CA LEU A 163 -10.08 3.56 4.61
C LEU A 163 -8.76 2.89 4.23
N ALA A 164 -8.55 2.59 2.94
CA ALA A 164 -7.31 2.03 2.46
C ALA A 164 -6.17 3.06 2.42
N TYR A 165 -6.42 4.31 2.04
CA TYR A 165 -5.39 5.32 1.72
C TYR A 165 -5.48 6.62 2.51
N ASP A 166 -6.29 6.68 3.56
CA ASP A 166 -6.50 7.86 4.41
C ASP A 166 -6.82 9.11 3.58
N LEU A 167 -7.82 9.01 2.69
CA LEU A 167 -8.10 10.07 1.72
C LEU A 167 -8.78 11.30 2.34
N ASP A 168 -9.63 11.08 3.35
CA ASP A 168 -10.43 12.15 3.97
C ASP A 168 -9.91 12.54 5.37
N LYS A 169 -9.23 11.62 6.07
CA LYS A 169 -8.62 11.88 7.39
C LYS A 169 -7.35 11.06 7.54
N ASN A 170 -6.27 11.68 8.00
CA ASN A 170 -5.05 10.95 8.38
C ASN A 170 -5.33 9.96 9.52
N SER A 171 -4.74 8.77 9.44
CA SER A 171 -4.85 7.78 10.52
C SER A 171 -4.33 8.33 11.84
N GLU A 172 -5.09 8.11 12.91
CA GLU A 172 -4.67 8.49 14.27
C GLU A 172 -3.44 7.72 14.77
N ASN A 173 -3.11 6.61 14.11
CA ASN A 173 -1.89 5.85 14.39
C ASN A 173 -0.63 6.53 13.79
N GLY A 174 -0.80 7.55 12.95
CA GLY A 174 0.28 8.32 12.35
C GLY A 174 1.15 7.54 11.35
N THR A 175 2.33 8.09 11.08
CA THR A 175 3.34 7.51 10.18
C THR A 175 4.06 6.32 10.82
N TRP A 176 4.71 5.50 9.99
CA TRP A 176 5.47 4.32 10.40
C TRP A 176 4.68 3.22 11.12
N THR A 177 3.34 3.29 11.08
CA THR A 177 2.45 2.20 11.51
C THR A 177 2.23 1.21 10.37
N VAL A 178 2.39 -0.08 10.65
CA VAL A 178 2.17 -1.17 9.69
C VAL A 178 0.68 -1.43 9.50
N ARG A 179 0.24 -1.50 8.23
CA ARG A 179 -1.14 -1.80 7.82
C ARG A 179 -1.14 -2.81 6.68
N PRO A 180 -2.23 -3.55 6.45
CA PRO A 180 -2.37 -4.37 5.26
C PRO A 180 -2.32 -3.52 3.98
N HIS A 181 -1.65 -4.01 2.94
CA HIS A 181 -1.60 -3.36 1.63
C HIS A 181 -2.49 -4.08 0.61
N ASN A 182 -2.17 -5.33 0.31
CA ASN A 182 -3.01 -6.29 -0.43
C ASN A 182 -3.52 -7.38 0.55
N PRO A 183 -4.38 -8.33 0.11
CA PRO A 183 -4.82 -9.43 0.98
C PRO A 183 -3.65 -10.23 1.55
N ILE A 184 -3.65 -10.45 2.86
CA ILE A 184 -2.75 -11.36 3.54
C ILE A 184 -3.47 -12.69 3.67
N TYR A 185 -2.99 -13.72 2.97
CA TYR A 185 -3.68 -15.00 2.88
C TYR A 185 -2.74 -16.20 2.97
N LEU A 186 -3.33 -17.33 3.32
CA LEU A 186 -2.75 -18.65 3.26
C LEU A 186 -3.77 -19.60 2.60
N MET A 187 -3.40 -20.18 1.47
CA MET A 187 -4.19 -21.15 0.72
C MET A 187 -3.47 -22.50 0.73
N PRO A 188 -3.84 -23.42 1.64
CA PRO A 188 -3.29 -24.77 1.64
C PRO A 188 -3.60 -25.54 0.36
N LEU A 189 -4.75 -25.26 -0.27
CA LEU A 189 -5.18 -25.89 -1.51
C LEU A 189 -5.08 -24.88 -2.64
N TYR A 190 -3.98 -24.92 -3.38
CA TYR A 190 -3.79 -24.14 -4.59
C TYR A 190 -3.42 -25.06 -5.76
N ALA A 191 -4.39 -25.33 -6.63
CA ALA A 191 -4.25 -26.32 -7.69
C ALA A 191 -4.10 -25.66 -9.06
N HIS A 192 -3.01 -25.98 -9.74
CA HIS A 192 -2.73 -25.64 -11.13
C HIS A 192 -3.34 -26.67 -12.06
N TYR A 193 -3.89 -26.21 -13.19
CA TYR A 193 -4.27 -27.10 -14.26
C TYR A 193 -3.05 -27.58 -15.04
N ASP A 194 -2.15 -26.65 -15.38
CA ASP A 194 -0.89 -26.92 -16.07
C ASP A 194 0.22 -26.12 -15.36
N PRO A 195 0.99 -26.75 -14.46
CA PRO A 195 2.07 -26.06 -13.77
C PRO A 195 3.28 -25.90 -14.70
N ASN A 196 3.85 -24.70 -14.73
CA ASN A 196 5.09 -24.44 -15.46
C ASN A 196 6.23 -25.30 -14.88
N ARG A 197 6.60 -26.35 -15.60
CA ARG A 197 7.70 -27.22 -15.23
C ARG A 197 9.03 -26.70 -15.76
N ASN A 198 9.04 -25.98 -16.89
CA ASN A 198 10.27 -25.60 -17.56
C ASN A 198 10.32 -24.08 -17.81
N PRO A 199 10.59 -23.26 -16.77
CA PRO A 199 10.60 -21.81 -16.90
C PRO A 199 11.77 -21.33 -17.74
N LYS A 200 11.49 -20.45 -18.69
CA LYS A 200 12.44 -19.99 -19.71
C LYS A 200 12.46 -18.48 -19.74
N SER A 201 13.54 -17.92 -20.28
CA SER A 201 13.54 -16.51 -20.67
C SER A 201 14.51 -16.31 -21.84
N PRO A 202 14.25 -15.38 -22.79
CA PRO A 202 15.07 -15.23 -24.01
C PRO A 202 16.56 -14.96 -23.77
N THR A 203 16.91 -14.50 -22.57
CA THR A 203 18.25 -14.05 -22.19
C THR A 203 18.94 -14.96 -21.18
N GLN A 204 18.22 -15.93 -20.61
CA GLN A 204 18.75 -16.86 -19.62
C GLN A 204 19.01 -18.22 -20.29
N PRO A 205 20.10 -18.92 -19.92
CA PRO A 205 20.30 -20.28 -20.40
C PRO A 205 19.19 -21.19 -19.86
N GLU A 206 18.96 -22.33 -20.51
CA GLU A 206 17.99 -23.31 -20.01
C GLU A 206 18.39 -23.78 -18.59
N PRO A 207 17.45 -23.83 -17.64
CA PRO A 207 17.72 -24.36 -16.31
C PRO A 207 18.25 -25.79 -16.37
N THR A 208 19.43 -26.02 -15.79
CA THR A 208 19.99 -27.37 -15.59
C THR A 208 19.64 -27.95 -14.23
N ALA A 209 18.89 -27.20 -13.40
CA ALA A 209 18.53 -27.58 -12.04
C ALA A 209 17.46 -28.69 -12.04
N LYS A 210 17.64 -29.69 -11.18
CA LYS A 210 16.67 -30.80 -11.03
C LYS A 210 15.29 -30.32 -10.60
N ASP A 211 15.22 -29.22 -9.84
CA ASP A 211 13.98 -28.68 -9.26
C ASP A 211 12.87 -28.42 -10.30
N TYR A 212 13.24 -28.09 -11.54
CA TYR A 212 12.32 -27.80 -12.65
C TYR A 212 12.21 -28.98 -13.65
N GLY A 213 12.68 -30.17 -13.30
CA GLY A 213 12.60 -31.35 -14.17
C GLY A 213 11.32 -32.15 -13.95
N ASP A 214 10.18 -31.72 -14.52
CA ASP A 214 8.85 -32.39 -14.45
C ASP A 214 8.39 -32.84 -13.04
N GLN A 215 9.02 -32.29 -12.00
CA GLN A 215 8.94 -32.73 -10.62
C GLN A 215 7.91 -31.96 -9.80
N TYR A 216 7.28 -30.93 -10.35
CA TYR A 216 6.27 -30.16 -9.63
C TYR A 216 4.89 -30.79 -9.70
N ASP A 217 4.27 -30.86 -8.52
CA ASP A 217 2.90 -31.28 -8.36
C ASP A 217 1.96 -30.13 -8.76
N PRO A 218 0.81 -30.46 -9.38
CA PRO A 218 -0.23 -29.47 -9.64
C PRO A 218 -0.77 -28.81 -8.36
N LEU A 219 -0.71 -29.50 -7.21
CA LEU A 219 -1.20 -28.98 -5.93
C LEU A 219 -0.05 -28.42 -5.08
N GLU A 220 -0.20 -27.18 -4.66
CA GLU A 220 0.74 -26.51 -3.78
C GLU A 220 0.03 -25.63 -2.74
N LEU A 221 0.80 -25.14 -1.78
CA LEU A 221 0.36 -24.09 -0.87
C LEU A 221 0.73 -22.74 -1.49
N LYS A 222 -0.21 -21.80 -1.55
CA LYS A 222 0.05 -20.41 -1.94
C LYS A 222 -0.16 -19.48 -0.74
N ALA A 223 0.75 -18.54 -0.52
CA ALA A 223 0.66 -17.56 0.56
C ALA A 223 1.06 -16.18 0.07
N GLN A 224 0.47 -15.15 0.69
CA GLN A 224 0.87 -13.77 0.46
C GLN A 224 0.93 -13.00 1.78
N ILE A 225 2.01 -12.24 1.95
CA ILE A 225 2.15 -11.23 2.99
C ILE A 225 2.23 -9.88 2.27
N SER A 226 1.43 -8.92 2.69
CA SER A 226 1.40 -7.61 2.06
C SER A 226 1.13 -6.51 3.07
N LEU A 227 2.12 -5.64 3.23
CA LEU A 227 2.15 -4.60 4.23
C LEU A 227 2.43 -3.26 3.58
N LYS A 228 1.85 -2.20 4.12
CA LYS A 228 2.24 -0.82 3.83
C LYS A 228 2.36 -0.02 5.10
N THR A 229 3.11 1.06 4.99
CA THR A 229 3.16 2.10 6.01
C THR A 229 3.23 3.46 5.35
N LYS A 230 2.66 4.46 6.01
CA LYS A 230 2.79 5.84 5.58
C LYS A 230 4.11 6.39 6.09
N VAL A 231 4.96 6.88 5.21
CA VAL A 231 6.29 7.40 5.55
C VAL A 231 6.31 8.93 5.64
N ALA A 232 5.40 9.61 4.95
CA ALA A 232 5.17 11.05 5.06
C ALA A 232 3.70 11.40 4.81
N GLU A 233 3.21 12.42 5.51
CA GLU A 233 1.84 12.95 5.42
C GLU A 233 1.86 14.38 4.89
N ASP A 234 0.82 14.75 4.15
CA ASP A 234 0.56 16.11 3.69
C ASP A 234 1.79 16.80 3.03
N VAL A 235 2.44 16.10 2.10
CA VAL A 235 3.63 16.62 1.41
C VAL A 235 3.27 17.65 0.34
N PHE A 236 4.24 18.49 -0.02
CA PHE A 236 4.12 19.51 -1.09
C PHE A 236 3.04 20.58 -0.87
N ASP A 237 2.76 20.93 0.38
CA ASP A 237 1.67 21.83 0.77
C ASP A 237 0.29 21.36 0.27
N THR A 238 0.15 20.06 0.03
CA THR A 238 -1.11 19.39 -0.28
C THR A 238 -1.43 18.33 0.77
N ASN A 239 -2.54 17.61 0.58
CA ASN A 239 -2.89 16.43 1.39
C ASN A 239 -2.37 15.11 0.80
N ALA A 240 -1.30 15.18 0.00
CA ALA A 240 -0.67 13.99 -0.54
C ALA A 240 0.11 13.22 0.53
N ASP A 241 0.02 11.89 0.48
CA ASP A 241 0.72 10.99 1.39
C ASP A 241 1.70 10.11 0.64
N VAL A 242 2.88 9.90 1.22
CA VAL A 242 3.88 8.97 0.71
C VAL A 242 3.82 7.67 1.50
N TRP A 243 3.80 6.58 0.78
CA TRP A 243 3.68 5.22 1.29
C TRP A 243 4.86 4.38 0.89
N PHE A 244 5.27 3.49 1.79
CA PHE A 244 6.12 2.36 1.47
C PHE A 244 5.29 1.08 1.56
N GLY A 245 5.34 0.27 0.52
CA GLY A 245 4.66 -1.01 0.42
C GLY A 245 5.64 -2.16 0.25
N TYR A 246 5.29 -3.32 0.76
CA TYR A 246 6.00 -4.57 0.54
C TYR A 246 5.00 -5.70 0.40
N THR A 247 5.03 -6.38 -0.75
CA THR A 247 4.28 -7.62 -0.96
C THR A 247 5.23 -8.76 -1.26
N GLN A 248 4.98 -9.91 -0.66
CA GLN A 248 5.67 -11.15 -0.96
C GLN A 248 4.65 -12.24 -1.24
N GLN A 249 4.74 -12.86 -2.41
CA GLN A 249 3.92 -14.00 -2.80
C GLN A 249 4.79 -15.25 -2.82
N MET A 250 4.28 -16.38 -2.32
CA MET A 250 5.02 -17.63 -2.20
C MET A 250 4.17 -18.79 -2.71
N HIS A 251 4.80 -19.67 -3.48
CA HIS A 251 4.26 -20.92 -3.97
C HIS A 251 5.14 -22.06 -3.45
N TRP A 252 4.58 -22.88 -2.57
CA TRP A 252 5.29 -23.89 -1.83
C TRP A 252 4.75 -25.28 -2.13
N GLN A 253 5.61 -26.15 -2.67
CA GLN A 253 5.31 -27.54 -2.99
C GLN A 253 5.25 -28.41 -1.71
N VAL A 254 4.44 -28.02 -0.73
CA VAL A 254 4.36 -28.67 0.59
C VAL A 254 3.94 -30.14 0.52
N TYR A 255 3.29 -30.55 -0.57
CA TYR A 255 2.84 -31.93 -0.81
C TYR A 255 3.86 -32.79 -1.58
N ASN A 256 4.92 -32.18 -2.11
CA ASN A 256 5.89 -32.84 -2.96
C ASN A 256 7.00 -33.50 -2.14
N GLU A 257 6.66 -34.64 -1.53
CA GLU A 257 7.57 -35.37 -0.63
C GLU A 257 8.80 -35.91 -1.35
N ASP A 258 8.63 -36.38 -2.59
CA ASP A 258 9.69 -36.97 -3.41
C ASP A 258 10.84 -35.99 -3.70
N ASN A 259 10.56 -34.68 -3.67
CA ASN A 259 11.53 -33.63 -3.95
C ASN A 259 11.81 -32.72 -2.75
N SER A 260 11.56 -33.19 -1.52
CA SER A 260 11.83 -32.44 -0.27
C SER A 260 11.04 -31.15 -0.10
N ARG A 261 9.86 -31.05 -0.73
CA ARG A 261 8.89 -29.96 -0.56
C ARG A 261 9.46 -28.55 -0.77
N PRO A 262 10.03 -28.24 -1.95
CA PRO A 262 10.69 -26.97 -2.19
C PRO A 262 9.71 -25.81 -2.39
N PHE A 263 10.16 -24.57 -2.20
CA PHE A 263 9.45 -23.41 -2.76
C PHE A 263 9.67 -23.39 -4.27
N ARG A 264 8.58 -23.41 -5.04
CA ARG A 264 8.61 -23.32 -6.50
C ARG A 264 8.81 -21.89 -6.99
N ALA A 265 8.13 -20.94 -6.33
CA ALA A 265 8.23 -19.52 -6.63
C ALA A 265 8.14 -18.69 -5.36
N THR A 266 8.89 -17.59 -5.33
CA THR A 266 8.75 -16.55 -4.32
C THR A 266 9.01 -15.22 -5.01
N ASP A 267 8.06 -14.31 -4.91
CA ASP A 267 8.10 -13.01 -5.54
C ASP A 267 8.20 -11.94 -4.47
N TYR A 268 9.15 -11.01 -4.64
CA TYR A 268 9.42 -9.88 -3.77
C TYR A 268 9.03 -8.60 -4.49
N MET A 269 8.10 -7.83 -3.91
CA MET A 269 7.52 -6.63 -4.51
C MET A 269 7.54 -5.44 -3.55
N PRO A 270 8.71 -4.84 -3.28
CA PRO A 270 8.77 -3.54 -2.59
C PRO A 270 8.35 -2.40 -3.52
N GLU A 271 7.60 -1.45 -2.97
CA GLU A 271 7.19 -0.24 -3.69
C GLU A 271 7.23 1.01 -2.80
N ILE A 272 7.39 2.16 -3.45
CA ILE A 272 7.17 3.47 -2.87
C ILE A 272 6.21 4.23 -3.78
N PHE A 273 5.19 4.84 -3.18
CA PHE A 273 4.17 5.53 -3.96
C PHE A 273 3.58 6.71 -3.20
N ILE A 274 3.01 7.65 -3.96
CA ILE A 274 2.33 8.82 -3.45
C ILE A 274 0.86 8.79 -3.86
N THR A 275 -0.02 9.15 -2.95
CA THR A 275 -1.46 9.29 -3.18
C THR A 275 -1.89 10.71 -2.90
N GLN A 276 -2.57 11.34 -3.85
CA GLN A 276 -3.20 12.65 -3.70
C GLN A 276 -4.72 12.46 -3.70
N PRO A 277 -5.41 12.76 -2.58
CA PRO A 277 -6.87 12.86 -2.57
C PRO A 277 -7.34 13.95 -3.54
N VAL A 278 -8.32 13.60 -4.38
CA VAL A 278 -8.92 14.52 -5.35
C VAL A 278 -10.44 14.35 -5.32
N LYS A 279 -11.15 15.37 -5.80
CA LYS A 279 -12.59 15.34 -6.03
C LYS A 279 -12.84 15.66 -7.50
N ALA A 280 -13.47 14.72 -8.21
CA ALA A 280 -14.01 14.93 -9.54
C ALA A 280 -15.14 13.92 -9.81
N ASP A 281 -16.24 14.40 -10.39
CA ASP A 281 -17.36 13.55 -10.78
C ASP A 281 -17.06 12.82 -12.09
N LEU A 282 -17.47 11.55 -12.15
CA LEU A 282 -17.36 10.67 -13.30
C LEU A 282 -18.78 10.27 -13.76
N PRO A 283 -18.93 9.82 -15.02
CA PRO A 283 -20.21 9.31 -15.51
C PRO A 283 -20.81 8.21 -14.62
N PHE A 284 -22.14 8.09 -14.65
CA PHE A 284 -22.90 7.07 -13.92
C PHE A 284 -22.75 7.17 -12.38
N ASN A 285 -22.66 8.38 -11.84
CA ASN A 285 -22.48 8.67 -10.41
C ASN A 285 -21.15 8.12 -9.84
N GLY A 286 -20.13 8.05 -10.69
CA GLY A 286 -18.78 7.71 -10.26
C GLY A 286 -18.09 8.90 -9.62
N ARG A 287 -17.18 8.64 -8.68
CA ARG A 287 -16.36 9.67 -8.07
C ARG A 287 -14.89 9.28 -8.16
N LEU A 288 -14.08 10.13 -8.75
CA LEU A 288 -12.63 10.01 -8.64
C LEU A 288 -12.21 10.51 -7.25
N ARG A 289 -11.56 9.64 -6.48
CA ARG A 289 -11.19 9.88 -5.07
C ARG A 289 -9.70 10.12 -4.88
N MET A 290 -8.87 9.51 -5.72
CA MET A 290 -7.43 9.70 -5.66
C MET A 290 -6.76 9.59 -7.03
N ILE A 291 -5.63 10.27 -7.15
CA ILE A 291 -4.60 9.99 -8.16
C ILE A 291 -3.29 9.70 -7.44
N GLY A 292 -2.40 8.96 -8.10
CA GLY A 292 -1.12 8.61 -7.50
C GLY A 292 -0.07 8.23 -8.52
N ALA A 293 1.16 8.13 -8.03
CA ALA A 293 2.31 7.68 -8.80
C ALA A 293 3.22 6.86 -7.91
N GLY A 294 3.96 5.91 -8.48
CA GLY A 294 4.84 5.06 -7.69
C GLY A 294 5.93 4.40 -8.50
N ALA A 295 6.86 3.80 -7.76
CA ALA A 295 7.91 2.95 -8.28
C ALA A 295 7.84 1.60 -7.55
N ILE A 296 7.88 0.52 -8.33
CA ILE A 296 7.84 -0.86 -7.81
C ILE A 296 8.97 -1.67 -8.44
N HIS A 297 9.71 -2.36 -7.58
CA HIS A 297 10.61 -3.43 -7.99
C HIS A 297 9.88 -4.75 -7.82
N HIS A 298 10.06 -5.69 -8.76
CA HIS A 298 9.49 -7.03 -8.66
C HIS A 298 10.54 -8.03 -9.13
N SER A 299 10.93 -8.95 -8.25
CA SER A 299 11.89 -9.99 -8.56
C SER A 299 11.58 -11.27 -7.79
N ASN A 300 12.23 -12.37 -8.17
CA ASN A 300 12.12 -13.64 -7.45
C ASN A 300 13.29 -13.97 -6.52
N GLY A 301 14.31 -13.10 -6.45
CA GLY A 301 15.51 -13.32 -5.64
C GLY A 301 16.37 -14.51 -6.05
N GLN A 302 16.14 -15.08 -7.24
CA GLN A 302 16.90 -16.22 -7.76
C GLN A 302 18.16 -15.78 -8.52
N SER A 303 19.14 -16.68 -8.61
CA SER A 303 20.30 -16.52 -9.50
C SER A 303 20.02 -17.02 -10.92
N ASP A 304 20.84 -16.62 -11.89
CA ASP A 304 20.79 -17.19 -13.24
C ASP A 304 20.90 -18.73 -13.18
N PRO A 305 20.13 -19.49 -13.98
CA PRO A 305 19.22 -19.05 -15.06
C PRO A 305 17.79 -18.70 -14.62
N LEU A 306 17.45 -18.93 -13.35
CA LEU A 306 16.08 -18.76 -12.83
C LEU A 306 15.79 -17.32 -12.40
N SER A 307 16.79 -16.44 -12.42
CA SER A 307 16.63 -15.03 -12.08
C SER A 307 15.56 -14.39 -12.95
N ARG A 308 14.60 -13.73 -12.31
CA ARG A 308 13.60 -12.88 -12.95
C ARG A 308 13.47 -11.60 -12.17
N SER A 309 13.46 -10.49 -12.87
CA SER A 309 13.36 -9.16 -12.27
C SER A 309 12.91 -8.11 -13.29
N TRP A 310 12.24 -7.08 -12.78
CA TRP A 310 11.91 -5.87 -13.53
C TRP A 310 11.53 -4.73 -12.58
N ASN A 311 11.60 -3.51 -13.10
CA ASN A 311 11.28 -2.29 -12.38
C ASN A 311 10.23 -1.49 -13.14
N ARG A 312 9.25 -0.94 -12.44
CA ARG A 312 8.17 -0.16 -13.06
C ARG A 312 8.04 1.19 -12.38
N LEU A 313 7.84 2.24 -13.18
CA LEU A 313 7.21 3.46 -12.73
C LEU A 313 5.75 3.42 -13.15
N TYR A 314 4.84 3.77 -12.26
CA TYR A 314 3.42 3.71 -12.54
C TYR A 314 2.69 5.00 -12.14
N LEU A 315 1.57 5.23 -12.81
CA LEU A 315 0.52 6.15 -12.39
C LEU A 315 -0.70 5.31 -12.01
N MET A 316 -1.48 5.78 -11.05
CA MET A 316 -2.72 5.14 -10.65
C MET A 316 -3.82 6.16 -10.39
N GLY A 317 -5.06 5.73 -10.55
CA GLY A 317 -6.24 6.46 -10.11
C GLY A 317 -7.08 5.56 -9.21
N GLY A 318 -7.91 6.14 -8.35
CA GLY A 318 -8.87 5.40 -7.54
C GLY A 318 -10.24 6.06 -7.65
N ALA A 319 -11.22 5.31 -8.12
CA ALA A 319 -12.59 5.78 -8.30
C ALA A 319 -13.60 4.83 -7.64
N GLU A 320 -14.76 5.36 -7.28
CA GLU A 320 -15.84 4.61 -6.62
C GLU A 320 -17.20 4.88 -7.25
N TRP A 321 -17.99 3.80 -7.42
CA TRP A 321 -19.40 3.79 -7.82
C TRP A 321 -20.18 3.01 -6.76
N GLY A 322 -20.65 3.70 -5.71
CA GLY A 322 -21.29 3.07 -4.56
C GLY A 322 -20.39 2.01 -3.93
N LYS A 323 -20.73 0.72 -4.15
CA LYS A 323 -20.03 -0.45 -3.63
C LYS A 323 -18.82 -0.92 -4.44
N LEU A 324 -18.67 -0.38 -5.66
CA LEU A 324 -17.60 -0.74 -6.57
C LEU A 324 -16.46 0.26 -6.44
N SER A 325 -15.28 -0.22 -6.06
CA SER A 325 -14.02 0.53 -6.15
C SER A 325 -13.23 0.04 -7.37
N VAL A 326 -12.61 0.97 -8.10
CA VAL A 326 -11.80 0.69 -9.29
C VAL A 326 -10.48 1.44 -9.19
N ILE A 327 -9.37 0.73 -9.36
CA ILE A 327 -8.01 1.27 -9.34
C ILE A 327 -7.31 0.86 -10.63
N PRO A 328 -7.36 1.69 -11.70
CA PRO A 328 -6.47 1.51 -12.83
C PRO A 328 -5.04 1.90 -12.47
N LYS A 329 -4.06 1.12 -12.93
CA LYS A 329 -2.65 1.51 -12.96
C LYS A 329 -2.11 1.38 -14.38
N VAL A 330 -1.30 2.35 -14.78
CA VAL A 330 -0.53 2.32 -16.02
C VAL A 330 0.94 2.46 -15.70
N TRP A 331 1.80 1.71 -16.38
CA TRP A 331 3.22 1.69 -16.06
C TRP A 331 4.12 1.65 -17.28
N THR A 332 5.36 2.09 -17.04
CA THR A 332 6.49 1.91 -17.94
C THR A 332 7.55 1.03 -17.28
N HIS A 333 8.12 0.12 -18.07
CA HIS A 333 9.22 -0.74 -17.64
C HIS A 333 10.54 0.05 -17.70
N ILE A 334 11.19 0.23 -16.55
CA ILE A 334 12.53 0.79 -16.47
C ILE A 334 13.52 -0.30 -16.89
N LYS A 335 13.98 -0.21 -18.14
CA LYS A 335 14.92 -1.20 -18.70
C LYS A 335 16.25 -1.16 -17.98
N GLU A 336 16.65 -2.29 -17.40
CA GLU A 336 17.96 -2.45 -16.80
C GLU A 336 19.05 -2.46 -17.87
N LYS A 337 20.10 -1.65 -17.66
CA LYS A 337 21.34 -1.73 -18.44
C LYS A 337 22.33 -2.59 -17.66
N LYS A 338 22.46 -3.87 -18.00
CA LYS A 338 23.51 -4.70 -17.41
C LYS A 338 24.87 -4.34 -18.02
N SER A 339 25.93 -4.30 -17.20
CA SER A 339 27.31 -4.12 -17.68
C SER A 339 27.65 -5.15 -18.76
N GLY A 340 28.27 -4.70 -19.85
CA GLY A 340 28.63 -5.55 -20.99
C GLY A 340 27.54 -5.74 -22.05
N GLY A 341 26.48 -4.91 -22.05
CA GLY A 341 25.47 -4.91 -23.12
C GLY A 341 24.44 -6.04 -23.06
N LYS A 342 24.41 -6.81 -21.96
CA LYS A 342 23.40 -7.84 -21.73
C LYS A 342 22.03 -7.19 -21.48
N ARG A 343 20.98 -7.78 -22.07
CA ARG A 343 19.59 -7.43 -21.76
C ARG A 343 19.24 -7.89 -20.32
N GLY A 344 18.17 -7.34 -19.74
CA GLY A 344 17.67 -7.73 -18.41
C GLY A 344 17.24 -9.21 -18.35
N ASP A 345 16.83 -9.69 -17.18
CA ASP A 345 16.52 -11.12 -16.97
C ASP A 345 15.40 -11.65 -17.87
N ASN A 346 14.39 -10.80 -18.11
CA ASN A 346 13.18 -11.10 -18.87
C ASN A 346 12.80 -9.87 -19.72
N PRO A 347 13.51 -9.61 -20.84
CA PRO A 347 13.35 -8.39 -21.62
C PRO A 347 12.00 -8.27 -22.34
N ASP A 348 11.31 -9.39 -22.52
CA ASP A 348 10.01 -9.57 -23.15
C ASP A 348 8.85 -9.58 -22.15
N ILE A 349 9.07 -9.32 -20.85
CA ILE A 349 8.01 -9.39 -19.82
C ILE A 349 6.79 -8.51 -20.12
N THR A 350 6.98 -7.37 -20.80
CA THR A 350 5.90 -6.49 -21.23
C THR A 350 4.98 -7.12 -22.28
N ASP A 351 5.47 -8.10 -23.03
CA ASP A 351 4.67 -8.86 -24.00
C ASP A 351 3.58 -9.67 -23.30
N TYR A 352 3.71 -9.93 -22.01
CA TYR A 352 2.79 -10.76 -21.22
C TYR A 352 1.99 -9.93 -20.21
N TYR A 353 2.65 -8.99 -19.52
CA TYR A 353 2.01 -8.13 -18.53
C TYR A 353 1.35 -6.88 -19.13
N GLY A 354 1.77 -6.46 -20.33
CA GLY A 354 1.37 -5.19 -20.91
C GLY A 354 1.90 -3.98 -20.14
N ASN A 355 1.16 -2.87 -20.25
CA ASN A 355 1.51 -1.55 -19.71
C ASN A 355 0.51 -1.04 -18.69
N GLY A 356 -0.36 -1.90 -18.17
CA GLY A 356 -1.32 -1.51 -17.15
C GLY A 356 -2.13 -2.67 -16.61
N GLU A 357 -2.75 -2.43 -15.46
CA GLU A 357 -3.73 -3.31 -14.83
C GLU A 357 -4.95 -2.50 -14.38
N ILE A 358 -6.08 -3.18 -14.25
CA ILE A 358 -7.25 -2.66 -13.58
C ILE A 358 -7.56 -3.59 -12.44
N GLN A 359 -7.60 -3.02 -11.23
CA GLN A 359 -8.12 -3.70 -10.06
C GLN A 359 -9.53 -3.18 -9.76
N THR A 360 -10.44 -4.09 -9.46
CA THR A 360 -11.78 -3.77 -8.99
C THR A 360 -12.08 -4.50 -7.69
N LEU A 361 -12.96 -3.91 -6.89
CA LEU A 361 -13.45 -4.49 -5.65
C LEU A 361 -14.92 -4.14 -5.49
N TYR A 362 -15.75 -5.15 -5.35
CA TYR A 362 -17.17 -5.02 -5.08
C TYR A 362 -17.48 -5.49 -3.67
N ASP A 363 -18.01 -4.60 -2.84
CA ASP A 363 -18.48 -4.91 -1.48
C ASP A 363 -19.96 -5.31 -1.49
N PHE A 364 -20.29 -6.55 -1.12
CA PHE A 364 -21.68 -6.97 -1.07
C PHE A 364 -22.48 -6.29 0.07
N GLY A 365 -21.78 -5.72 1.06
CA GLY A 365 -22.37 -4.97 2.17
C GLY A 365 -22.73 -5.82 3.39
N LYS A 366 -22.45 -7.13 3.37
CA LYS A 366 -22.57 -8.04 4.54
C LYS A 366 -21.22 -8.61 4.98
N GLY A 367 -20.12 -8.01 4.49
CA GLY A 367 -18.75 -8.39 4.80
C GLY A 367 -18.08 -9.21 3.71
N GLU A 368 -18.83 -9.81 2.78
CA GLU A 368 -18.27 -10.47 1.59
C GLU A 368 -17.76 -9.44 0.59
N THR A 369 -16.69 -9.82 -0.12
CA THR A 369 -16.15 -9.00 -1.21
C THR A 369 -15.78 -9.87 -2.39
N LEU A 370 -15.86 -9.29 -3.59
CA LEU A 370 -15.34 -9.85 -4.82
C LEU A 370 -14.38 -8.84 -5.43
N ALA A 371 -13.13 -9.23 -5.61
CA ALA A 371 -12.14 -8.45 -6.32
C ALA A 371 -11.77 -9.10 -7.64
N ALA A 372 -11.43 -8.27 -8.63
CA ALA A 372 -10.85 -8.73 -9.88
C ALA A 372 -9.61 -7.89 -10.19
N THR A 373 -8.51 -8.53 -10.57
CA THR A 373 -7.32 -7.85 -11.11
C THR A 373 -7.07 -8.36 -12.52
N GLY A 374 -7.11 -7.47 -13.50
CA GLY A 374 -6.94 -7.80 -14.91
C GLY A 374 -5.82 -6.99 -15.56
N ARG A 375 -5.03 -7.63 -16.42
CA ARG A 375 -4.01 -7.00 -17.26
C ARG A 375 -4.05 -7.60 -18.66
N TYR A 376 -3.76 -6.78 -19.67
CA TYR A 376 -3.78 -7.21 -21.06
C TYR A 376 -2.84 -6.37 -21.92
N ASN A 377 -2.10 -7.03 -22.81
CA ASN A 377 -1.32 -6.41 -23.87
C ASN A 377 -2.07 -6.58 -25.20
N PHE A 378 -2.51 -5.47 -25.78
CA PHE A 378 -3.28 -5.47 -27.03
C PHE A 378 -2.44 -5.86 -28.25
N ASP A 379 -1.13 -5.64 -28.23
CA ASP A 379 -0.24 -5.93 -29.37
C ASP A 379 0.05 -7.44 -29.48
N THR A 380 0.26 -8.09 -28.34
CA THR A 380 0.61 -9.52 -28.27
C THR A 380 -0.58 -10.41 -27.93
N GLN A 381 -1.71 -9.82 -27.56
CA GLN A 381 -2.95 -10.48 -27.16
C GLN A 381 -2.82 -11.38 -25.91
N LYS A 382 -1.83 -11.10 -25.06
CA LYS A 382 -1.57 -11.84 -23.83
C LYS A 382 -2.00 -11.03 -22.61
N GLY A 383 -2.38 -11.71 -21.54
CA GLY A 383 -2.80 -11.06 -20.31
C GLY A 383 -3.12 -12.05 -19.22
N ALA A 384 -3.72 -11.55 -18.14
CA ALA A 384 -4.22 -12.39 -17.05
C ALA A 384 -5.40 -11.74 -16.35
N ILE A 385 -6.22 -12.58 -15.74
CA ILE A 385 -7.27 -12.19 -14.82
C ILE A 385 -7.16 -13.02 -13.53
N GLN A 386 -7.28 -12.33 -12.40
CA GLN A 386 -7.42 -12.94 -11.09
C GLN A 386 -8.76 -12.52 -10.49
N LEU A 387 -9.51 -13.46 -9.92
CA LEU A 387 -10.74 -13.23 -9.19
C LEU A 387 -10.58 -13.74 -7.76
N ASP A 388 -10.83 -12.86 -6.79
CA ASP A 388 -10.71 -13.17 -5.36
C ASP A 388 -12.06 -12.95 -4.69
N TYR A 389 -12.60 -14.00 -4.08
CA TYR A 389 -13.82 -13.93 -3.29
C TYR A 389 -13.50 -14.15 -1.82
N THR A 390 -14.01 -13.26 -0.97
CA THR A 390 -13.83 -13.36 0.48
C THR A 390 -15.17 -13.50 1.19
N HIS A 391 -15.27 -14.39 2.17
CA HIS A 391 -16.44 -14.54 3.02
C HIS A 391 -16.04 -14.49 4.51
N PRO A 392 -16.65 -13.65 5.36
CA PRO A 392 -16.27 -13.55 6.76
C PRO A 392 -16.61 -14.84 7.52
N ILE A 393 -15.61 -15.41 8.22
CA ILE A 393 -15.82 -16.55 9.14
C ILE A 393 -15.89 -16.05 10.58
N THR A 394 -14.96 -15.17 10.93
CA THR A 394 -14.92 -14.45 12.20
C THR A 394 -14.74 -12.96 11.93
N ARG A 395 -14.58 -12.16 12.99
CA ARG A 395 -14.27 -10.73 12.86
C ARG A 395 -12.97 -10.48 12.11
N ASP A 396 -11.95 -11.32 12.32
CA ASP A 396 -10.57 -11.10 11.89
C ASP A 396 -10.07 -12.15 10.88
N VAL A 397 -10.94 -13.09 10.47
CA VAL A 397 -10.59 -14.19 9.55
C VAL A 397 -11.70 -14.38 8.53
N ARG A 398 -11.32 -14.50 7.27
CA ARG A 398 -12.21 -14.69 6.12
C ARG A 398 -11.82 -15.95 5.36
N ALA A 399 -12.80 -16.70 4.87
CA ALA A 399 -12.59 -17.66 3.79
C ALA A 399 -12.13 -16.90 2.55
N PHE A 400 -11.17 -17.47 1.82
CA PHE A 400 -10.56 -16.85 0.64
C PHE A 400 -10.56 -17.86 -0.51
N ILE A 401 -11.22 -17.52 -1.61
CA ILE A 401 -11.23 -18.31 -2.84
C ILE A 401 -10.62 -17.47 -3.94
N GLN A 402 -9.63 -18.01 -4.63
CA GLN A 402 -8.93 -17.32 -5.73
C GLN A 402 -9.04 -18.16 -7.00
N VAL A 403 -9.30 -17.51 -8.12
CA VAL A 403 -9.18 -18.10 -9.46
C VAL A 403 -8.23 -17.23 -10.27
N PHE A 404 -7.19 -17.83 -10.82
CA PHE A 404 -6.25 -17.16 -11.71
C PHE A 404 -6.31 -17.81 -13.09
N HIS A 405 -6.27 -16.99 -14.15
CA HIS A 405 -6.13 -17.46 -15.52
C HIS A 405 -5.29 -16.50 -16.34
N GLY A 406 -4.30 -17.02 -17.06
CA GLY A 406 -3.45 -16.26 -17.99
C GLY A 406 -1.96 -16.35 -17.64
N TYR A 407 -1.21 -15.31 -17.98
CA TYR A 407 0.26 -15.27 -17.86
C TYR A 407 0.75 -14.57 -16.59
N GLY A 408 1.87 -15.03 -16.01
CA GLY A 408 2.55 -14.34 -14.92
C GLY A 408 1.86 -14.40 -13.57
N GLU A 409 1.36 -15.58 -13.21
CA GLU A 409 0.86 -15.80 -11.85
C GLU A 409 1.94 -15.52 -10.79
N SER A 410 3.15 -15.96 -11.09
CA SER A 410 4.39 -15.58 -10.44
C SER A 410 5.35 -15.03 -11.50
N ILE A 411 6.39 -14.30 -11.12
CA ILE A 411 7.34 -13.74 -12.09
C ILE A 411 8.19 -14.82 -12.77
N ILE A 412 8.38 -15.99 -12.14
CA ILE A 412 9.04 -17.12 -12.81
C ILE A 412 8.17 -17.70 -13.94
N ASP A 413 6.85 -17.53 -13.83
CA ASP A 413 5.84 -17.96 -14.80
C ASP A 413 5.36 -16.79 -15.69
N TYR A 414 6.14 -15.69 -15.79
CA TYR A 414 5.72 -14.49 -16.53
C TYR A 414 5.31 -14.77 -17.98
N ASN A 415 5.91 -15.79 -18.59
CA ASN A 415 5.73 -16.17 -19.98
C ASN A 415 5.01 -17.52 -20.17
N ASP A 416 4.42 -18.05 -19.10
CA ASP A 416 3.68 -19.31 -19.11
C ASP A 416 2.21 -19.06 -18.78
N GLU A 417 1.31 -19.68 -19.54
CA GLU A 417 -0.13 -19.52 -19.36
C GLU A 417 -0.67 -20.63 -18.48
N THR A 418 -1.35 -20.28 -17.39
CA THR A 418 -1.94 -21.28 -16.51
C THR A 418 -3.33 -20.89 -16.04
N THR A 419 -4.06 -21.89 -15.55
CA THR A 419 -5.30 -21.71 -14.80
C THR A 419 -5.12 -22.36 -13.45
N ALA A 420 -5.37 -21.60 -12.39
CA ALA A 420 -5.24 -22.09 -11.03
C ALA A 420 -6.44 -21.72 -10.17
N VAL A 421 -6.79 -22.59 -9.22
CA VAL A 421 -7.86 -22.36 -8.26
C VAL A 421 -7.33 -22.61 -6.86
N GLY A 422 -7.61 -21.65 -5.97
CA GLY A 422 -7.15 -21.61 -4.61
C GLY A 422 -8.29 -21.54 -3.60
N VAL A 423 -8.15 -22.24 -2.48
CA VAL A 423 -9.01 -22.10 -1.31
C VAL A 423 -8.16 -22.00 -0.04
N GLY A 424 -8.50 -21.03 0.81
CA GLY A 424 -7.76 -20.76 2.03
C GLY A 424 -8.44 -19.77 2.96
N LEU A 425 -7.60 -19.12 3.75
CA LEU A 425 -7.99 -18.11 4.73
C LEU A 425 -7.24 -16.81 4.46
N SER A 426 -7.88 -15.69 4.75
CA SER A 426 -7.26 -14.36 4.73
C SER A 426 -7.52 -13.61 6.02
N LEU A 427 -6.58 -12.74 6.40
CA LEU A 427 -6.67 -11.86 7.57
C LEU A 427 -7.34 -10.53 7.24
N ASN A 428 -7.25 -10.10 5.98
CA ASN A 428 -7.88 -8.90 5.44
C ASN A 428 -8.36 -9.17 4.01
N ASP A 429 -9.23 -8.30 3.50
CA ASP A 429 -9.60 -8.26 2.09
C ASP A 429 -8.87 -7.09 1.37
N TRP A 430 -9.24 -6.85 0.11
CA TRP A 430 -8.71 -5.77 -0.70
C TRP A 430 -9.08 -4.35 -0.22
N LYS A 431 -9.96 -4.21 0.80
CA LYS A 431 -10.18 -2.91 1.48
C LYS A 431 -9.00 -2.50 2.34
N GLY A 432 -8.09 -3.44 2.66
CA GLY A 432 -6.91 -3.17 3.48
C GLY A 432 -7.24 -2.90 4.95
N LEU A 433 -8.33 -3.49 5.46
CA LEU A 433 -8.85 -3.34 6.82
C LEU A 433 -8.96 -4.66 7.58
#